data_AF-R7IRS3-F1
#
_entry.id   AF-R7IRS3-F1
#
_cell.length_a   1.000
_cell.length_b   1.000
_cell.length_c   1.000
_cell.angle_alpha   90.00
_cell.angle_beta   90.00
_cell.angle_gamma   90.00
#
_symmetry.space_group_name_H-M   'P 1'
#
loop_
_entity.id
_entity.type
_entity.pdbx_description
1 polymer ?
#
loop_
_entity_poly.entity_id
_entity_poly.type
_entity_poly.pdbx_seq_one_letter_code
_entity_poly.pdbx_strand_id
1 'polypeptide(L)'
;MLLAAELIDYMNQVLEQKVFTGLEQKSMTDLMEQVCEILYKEDKEKMMSSHYEAVSMRLLDVRDYEKCRKWCERAAVQYPGVLSSYTCRLKLYFSCEDRENFFQVLDELKKSNIVIDNETLEMIRVFL
;
A
#
# COMPACT_ATOMS: atom_id res chain seq x y z
N MET A 1 -5.41 -7.59 19.99
CA MET A 1 -5.43 -6.46 19.04
C MET A 1 -4.07 -5.77 18.92
N LEU A 2 -3.37 -5.40 20.01
CA LEU A 2 -1.96 -4.92 19.92
C LEU A 2 -1.04 -5.94 19.22
N LEU A 3 -1.20 -7.23 19.55
CA LEU A 3 -0.51 -8.34 18.87
C LEU A 3 -0.74 -8.41 17.35
N ALA A 4 -1.88 -7.91 16.84
CA ALA A 4 -2.16 -7.96 15.40
C ALA A 4 -1.37 -6.89 14.64
N ALA A 5 -1.23 -5.69 15.19
CA ALA A 5 -0.40 -4.64 14.61
C ALA A 5 1.08 -5.06 14.59
N GLU A 6 1.60 -5.56 15.72
CA GLU A 6 2.98 -6.07 15.81
C GLU A 6 3.24 -7.23 14.85
N LEU A 7 2.25 -8.12 14.65
CA LEU A 7 2.35 -9.20 13.68
C LEU A 7 2.43 -8.68 12.24
N ILE A 8 1.65 -7.64 11.89
CA ILE A 8 1.71 -7.02 10.55
C ILE A 8 3.12 -6.46 10.29
N ASP A 9 3.71 -5.76 11.27
CA ASP A 9 5.07 -5.23 11.15
C ASP A 9 6.10 -6.33 10.94
N TYR A 10 6.04 -7.40 11.73
CA TYR A 10 6.92 -8.56 11.57
C TYR A 10 6.76 -9.24 10.21
N MET A 11 5.52 -9.48 9.78
CA MET A 11 5.25 -10.09 8.48
C MET A 11 5.79 -9.23 7.34
N ASN A 12 5.64 -7.90 7.43
CA ASN A 12 6.16 -6.99 6.43
C ASN A 12 7.68 -7.07 6.31
N GLN A 13 8.41 -7.07 7.44
CA GLN A 13 9.88 -7.15 7.45
C GLN A 13 10.40 -8.38 6.71
N VAL A 14 9.68 -9.51 6.76
CA VAL A 14 10.08 -10.72 6.04
C VAL A 14 9.64 -10.65 4.58
N LEU A 15 8.38 -10.27 4.32
CA LEU A 15 7.80 -10.31 2.98
C LEU A 15 8.44 -9.30 2.02
N GLU A 16 8.91 -8.16 2.52
CA GLU A 16 9.56 -7.14 1.69
C GLU A 16 10.90 -7.59 1.11
N GLN A 17 11.56 -8.56 1.76
CA GLN A 17 12.84 -9.12 1.32
C GLN A 17 12.70 -10.10 0.15
N LYS A 18 11.47 -10.55 -0.17
CA LYS A 18 11.16 -11.46 -1.29
C LYS A 18 12.01 -12.73 -1.31
N VAL A 19 12.29 -13.29 -0.13
CA VAL A 19 13.11 -14.51 0.03
C VAL A 19 12.35 -15.81 -0.26
N PHE A 20 11.01 -15.74 -0.33
CA PHE A 20 10.15 -16.89 -0.61
C PHE A 20 10.02 -17.17 -2.11
N THR A 21 9.64 -18.40 -2.46
CA THR A 21 9.21 -18.70 -3.82
C THR A 21 7.92 -17.94 -4.17
N GLY A 22 7.59 -17.79 -5.46
CA GLY A 22 6.41 -17.02 -5.87
C GLY A 22 5.09 -17.50 -5.25
N LEU A 23 4.91 -18.82 -5.08
CA LEU A 23 3.71 -19.37 -4.46
C LEU A 23 3.66 -19.08 -2.95
N GLU A 24 4.78 -19.31 -2.25
CA GLU A 24 4.91 -19.04 -0.82
C GLU A 24 4.75 -17.55 -0.50
N GLN A 25 5.38 -16.68 -1.30
CA GLN A 25 5.26 -15.23 -1.18
C GLN A 25 3.79 -14.80 -1.28
N LYS A 26 3.04 -15.36 -2.24
CA LYS A 26 1.61 -15.11 -2.38
C LYS A 26 0.82 -15.59 -1.17
N SER A 27 1.01 -16.84 -0.75
CA SER A 27 0.29 -17.39 0.41
C SER A 27 0.55 -16.60 1.70
N MET A 28 1.78 -16.17 1.93
CA MET A 28 2.13 -15.38 3.11
C MET A 28 1.60 -13.94 3.02
N THR A 29 1.57 -13.35 1.82
CA THR A 29 0.93 -12.05 1.58
C THR A 29 -0.58 -12.13 1.83
N ASP A 30 -1.25 -13.21 1.37
CA ASP A 30 -2.67 -13.45 1.64
C ASP A 30 -2.96 -13.62 3.13
N LEU A 31 -2.04 -14.22 3.89
CA LEU A 31 -2.16 -14.31 5.35
C LEU A 31 -2.02 -12.93 6.01
N MET A 32 -1.05 -12.12 5.60
CA MET A 32 -0.86 -10.77 6.12
C MET A 32 -2.10 -9.90 5.84
N GLU A 33 -2.66 -10.02 4.64
CA GLU A 33 -3.88 -9.33 4.24
C GLU A 33 -5.08 -9.70 5.12
N GLN A 34 -5.23 -10.99 5.47
CA GLN A 34 -6.27 -11.44 6.39
C GLN A 34 -6.09 -10.87 7.80
N VAL A 35 -4.85 -10.82 8.32
CA VAL A 35 -4.57 -10.19 9.62
C VAL A 35 -4.93 -8.71 9.59
N CYS A 36 -4.57 -8.01 8.51
CA CYS A 36 -4.96 -6.62 8.30
C CYS A 36 -6.49 -6.47 8.25
N GLU A 37 -7.20 -7.34 7.53
CA GLU A 37 -8.67 -7.29 7.40
C GLU A 37 -9.37 -7.49 8.76
N ILE A 38 -8.86 -8.40 9.59
CA ILE A 38 -9.35 -8.60 10.96
C ILE A 38 -9.13 -7.31 11.77
N LEU A 39 -7.91 -6.76 11.77
CA LEU A 39 -7.63 -5.54 12.54
C LEU A 39 -8.45 -4.35 12.06
N TYR A 40 -8.64 -4.20 10.75
CA TYR A 40 -9.47 -3.14 10.16
C TYR A 40 -10.93 -3.23 10.61
N LYS A 41 -11.51 -4.44 10.68
CA LYS A 41 -12.89 -4.63 11.09
C LYS A 41 -13.10 -4.42 12.59
N GLU A 42 -12.17 -4.89 13.40
CA GLU A 42 -12.29 -4.85 14.85
C GLU A 42 -11.90 -3.50 15.44
N ASP A 43 -10.82 -2.89 14.95
CA ASP A 43 -10.27 -1.64 15.52
C ASP A 43 -9.35 -0.92 14.53
N LYS A 44 -9.94 -0.36 13.48
CA LYS A 44 -9.19 0.37 12.43
C LYS A 44 -8.33 1.51 12.94
N GLU A 45 -8.65 2.11 14.09
CA GLU A 45 -7.88 3.23 14.67
C GLU A 45 -6.50 2.79 15.16
N LYS A 46 -6.30 1.48 15.38
CA LYS A 46 -4.97 0.90 15.66
C LYS A 46 -4.13 0.68 14.40
N MET A 47 -4.71 0.77 13.21
CA MET A 47 -3.95 0.65 11.97
C MET A 47 -3.26 1.97 11.64
N MET A 48 -1.95 2.04 11.81
CA MET A 48 -1.11 3.15 11.33
C MET A 48 -1.04 3.18 9.79
N SER A 49 -0.71 4.34 9.21
CA SER A 49 -0.53 4.48 7.76
C SER A 49 0.50 3.49 7.19
N SER A 50 1.53 3.16 7.96
CA SER A 50 2.55 2.15 7.61
C SER A 50 1.96 0.75 7.41
N HIS A 51 0.92 0.35 8.16
CA HIS A 51 0.28 -0.95 7.97
C HIS A 51 -0.48 -1.03 6.64
N TYR A 52 -1.17 0.06 6.28
CA TYR A 52 -1.86 0.15 4.98
C TYR A 52 -0.87 0.11 3.83
N GLU A 53 0.22 0.89 3.94
CA GLU A 53 1.30 0.88 2.96
C GLU A 53 1.92 -0.50 2.81
N ALA A 54 2.24 -1.15 3.93
CA ALA A 54 2.83 -2.47 3.96
C ALA A 54 1.97 -3.49 3.22
N VAL A 55 0.68 -3.64 3.58
CA VAL A 55 -0.21 -4.60 2.92
C VAL A 55 -0.43 -4.26 1.44
N SER A 56 -0.57 -2.98 1.08
CA SER A 56 -0.70 -2.56 -0.32
C SER A 56 0.54 -2.92 -1.15
N MET A 57 1.76 -2.66 -0.63
CA MET A 57 2.99 -2.97 -1.35
C MET A 57 3.23 -4.47 -1.48
N ARG A 58 2.90 -5.26 -0.44
CA ARG A 58 3.01 -6.72 -0.53
C ARG A 58 2.01 -7.32 -1.52
N LEU A 59 0.78 -6.82 -1.56
CA LEU A 59 -0.21 -7.22 -2.58
C LEU A 59 0.22 -6.83 -3.99
N LEU A 60 0.82 -5.65 -4.15
CA LEU A 60 1.39 -5.22 -5.41
C LEU A 60 2.54 -6.12 -5.88
N ASP A 61 3.42 -6.52 -4.97
CA ASP A 61 4.56 -7.43 -5.25
C ASP A 61 4.11 -8.77 -5.83
N VAL A 62 2.95 -9.28 -5.39
CA VAL A 62 2.36 -10.54 -5.89
C VAL A 62 1.31 -10.33 -6.98
N ARG A 63 1.18 -9.08 -7.48
CA ARG A 63 0.26 -8.65 -8.55
C ARG A 63 -1.22 -8.91 -8.25
N ASP A 64 -1.61 -8.89 -6.98
CA ASP A 64 -3.02 -8.89 -6.58
C ASP A 64 -3.56 -7.45 -6.57
N TYR A 65 -3.83 -6.94 -7.77
CA TYR A 65 -4.23 -5.54 -7.97
C TYR A 65 -5.62 -5.22 -7.38
N GLU A 66 -6.52 -6.19 -7.31
CA GLU A 66 -7.86 -6.00 -6.74
C GLU A 66 -7.76 -5.72 -5.24
N LYS A 67 -7.09 -6.60 -4.49
CA LYS A 67 -6.90 -6.37 -3.05
C LYS A 67 -6.00 -5.16 -2.80
N CYS A 68 -4.98 -4.93 -3.62
CA CYS A 68 -4.12 -3.76 -3.49
C CYS A 68 -4.94 -2.46 -3.60
N ARG A 69 -5.84 -2.37 -4.60
CA ARG A 69 -6.76 -1.23 -4.76
C ARG A 69 -7.61 -1.00 -3.52
N LYS A 70 -8.23 -2.06 -2.98
CA LYS A 70 -9.02 -1.99 -1.74
C LYS A 70 -8.22 -1.36 -0.59
N TRP A 71 -6.98 -1.79 -0.39
CA TRP A 71 -6.15 -1.30 0.70
C TRP A 71 -5.63 0.13 0.46
N CYS A 72 -5.27 0.46 -0.78
CA CYS A 72 -4.90 1.82 -1.17
C CYS A 72 -6.06 2.82 -0.98
N GLU A 73 -7.30 2.46 -1.33
CA GLU A 73 -8.48 3.30 -1.12
C GLU A 73 -8.78 3.50 0.37
N ARG A 74 -8.67 2.44 1.18
CA ARG A 74 -8.82 2.56 2.64
C ARG A 74 -7.74 3.47 3.24
N ALA A 75 -6.50 3.39 2.76
CA ALA A 75 -5.41 4.27 3.17
C ALA A 75 -5.73 5.73 2.85
N ALA A 76 -6.21 6.01 1.64
CA ALA A 76 -6.59 7.36 1.22
C ALA A 76 -7.71 7.97 2.06
N VAL A 77 -8.66 7.15 2.53
CA VAL A 77 -9.73 7.59 3.44
C VAL A 77 -9.24 7.84 4.86
N GLN A 78 -8.45 6.93 5.42
CA GLN A 78 -8.01 7.02 6.83
C GLN A 78 -6.85 8.02 7.01
N TYR A 79 -5.98 8.14 6.00
CA TYR A 79 -4.77 8.95 6.01
C TYR A 79 -4.64 9.85 4.76
N PRO A 80 -5.60 10.75 4.49
CA PRO A 80 -5.58 11.62 3.31
C PRO A 80 -4.43 12.63 3.30
N GLY A 81 -3.84 12.93 4.46
CA GLY A 81 -2.72 13.88 4.60
C GLY A 81 -1.32 13.25 4.60
N VAL A 82 -1.21 11.95 4.30
CA VAL A 82 0.05 11.21 4.39
C VAL A 82 0.51 10.81 2.98
N LEU A 83 1.79 11.06 2.68
CA LEU A 83 2.36 10.80 1.35
C LEU A 83 2.14 9.35 0.89
N SER A 84 2.30 8.37 1.79
CA SER A 84 2.17 6.96 1.43
C SER A 84 0.81 6.58 0.86
N SER A 85 -0.28 7.23 1.28
CA SER A 85 -1.63 7.04 0.71
C SER A 85 -1.71 7.45 -0.77
N TYR A 86 -0.84 8.36 -1.22
CA TYR A 86 -0.72 8.74 -2.63
C TYR A 86 0.25 7.82 -3.35
N THR A 87 1.42 7.55 -2.78
CA THR A 87 2.46 6.74 -3.44
C THR A 87 1.99 5.30 -3.66
N CYS A 88 1.23 4.71 -2.73
CA CYS A 88 0.64 3.38 -2.93
C CYS A 88 -0.33 3.35 -4.13
N ARG A 89 -1.20 4.37 -4.25
CA ARG A 89 -2.12 4.49 -5.39
C ARG A 89 -1.38 4.72 -6.71
N LEU A 90 -0.39 5.60 -6.71
CA LEU A 90 0.45 5.85 -7.89
C LEU A 90 1.21 4.59 -8.33
N LYS A 91 1.85 3.87 -7.39
CA LYS A 91 2.54 2.60 -7.67
C LYS A 91 1.58 1.54 -8.21
N LEU A 92 0.38 1.43 -7.66
CA LEU A 92 -0.68 0.54 -8.17
C LEU A 92 -1.04 0.89 -9.62
N TYR A 93 -1.42 2.14 -9.88
CA TYR A 93 -1.91 2.56 -11.20
C TYR A 93 -0.82 2.55 -12.26
N PHE A 94 0.42 2.85 -11.88
CA PHE A 94 1.58 2.59 -12.71
C PHE A 94 1.68 1.11 -13.10
N SER A 95 1.62 0.20 -12.10
CA SER A 95 1.83 -1.24 -12.32
C SER A 95 0.73 -1.92 -13.12
N CYS A 96 -0.51 -1.42 -13.05
CA CYS A 96 -1.63 -1.92 -13.85
C CYS A 96 -1.95 -1.07 -15.07
N GLU A 97 -1.05 -0.14 -15.45
CA GLU A 97 -1.17 0.75 -16.62
C GLU A 97 -2.46 1.60 -16.66
N ASP A 98 -3.02 1.89 -15.49
CA ASP A 98 -4.24 2.68 -15.30
C ASP A 98 -3.92 4.18 -15.32
N ARG A 99 -3.67 4.70 -16.53
CA ARG A 99 -3.23 6.09 -16.74
C ARG A 99 -4.20 7.13 -16.19
N GLU A 100 -5.51 6.89 -16.36
CA GLU A 100 -6.54 7.83 -15.91
C GLU A 100 -6.46 8.06 -14.40
N ASN A 101 -6.51 6.97 -13.62
CA ASN A 101 -6.42 7.07 -12.17
C ASN A 101 -5.03 7.52 -11.71
N PHE A 102 -3.96 7.16 -12.43
CA PHE A 102 -2.62 7.65 -12.12
C PHE A 102 -2.56 9.19 -12.19
N PHE A 103 -3.03 9.79 -13.29
CA PHE A 103 -3.01 11.23 -13.47
C PHE A 103 -3.95 11.96 -12.51
N GLN A 104 -5.10 11.35 -12.18
CA GLN A 104 -5.98 11.89 -11.16
C GLN A 104 -5.28 11.98 -9.79
N VAL A 105 -4.66 10.90 -9.32
CA VAL A 105 -3.95 10.90 -8.03
C VAL A 105 -2.74 11.84 -8.05
N LEU A 106 -2.04 11.95 -9.17
CA LEU A 106 -0.93 12.88 -9.33
C LEU A 106 -1.41 14.34 -9.23
N ASP A 107 -2.55 14.68 -9.81
CA ASP A 107 -3.15 16.01 -9.71
C ASP A 107 -3.62 16.31 -8.27
N GLU A 108 -4.23 15.33 -7.58
CA GLU A 108 -4.57 15.43 -6.16
C GLU A 108 -3.32 15.71 -5.31
N LEU A 109 -2.22 14.97 -5.56
CA LEU A 109 -0.95 15.15 -4.82
C LEU A 109 -0.35 16.54 -5.08
N LYS A 110 -0.34 17.02 -6.33
CA LYS A 110 0.17 18.36 -6.70
C LYS A 110 -0.62 19.49 -6.03
N LYS A 111 -1.91 19.29 -5.79
CA LYS A 111 -2.80 20.26 -5.12
C LYS A 111 -2.74 20.16 -3.59
N SER A 112 -2.10 19.12 -3.05
CA SER A 112 -1.91 18.95 -1.62
C SER A 112 -0.73 19.79 -1.10
N ASN A 113 -0.67 19.99 0.22
CA ASN A 113 0.49 20.60 0.90
C ASN A 113 1.53 19.56 1.34
N ILE A 114 1.47 18.34 0.79
CA ILE A 114 2.34 17.22 1.20
C ILE A 114 3.69 17.36 0.52
N VAL A 115 4.76 17.24 1.31
CA VAL A 115 6.14 17.20 0.80
C VAL A 115 6.36 15.89 0.06
N ILE A 116 6.74 15.97 -1.21
CA ILE A 116 7.03 14.80 -2.06
C ILE A 116 8.51 14.42 -1.88
N ASP A 117 8.78 13.15 -1.59
CA ASP A 117 10.14 12.62 -1.50
C ASP A 117 10.76 12.37 -2.89
N ASN A 118 12.08 12.13 -2.90
CA ASN A 118 12.82 11.93 -4.14
C ASN A 118 12.38 10.65 -4.88
N GLU A 119 12.08 9.55 -4.17
CA GLU A 119 11.65 8.29 -4.79
C GLU A 119 10.35 8.49 -5.59
N THR A 120 9.38 9.17 -4.98
CA THR A 120 8.10 9.47 -5.60
C THR A 120 8.26 10.41 -6.79
N LEU A 121 9.13 11.42 -6.68
CA LEU A 121 9.45 12.31 -7.80
C LEU A 121 10.06 11.57 -8.98
N GLU A 122 11.00 10.65 -8.75
CA GLU A 122 11.60 9.85 -9.82
C GLU A 122 10.57 8.93 -10.49
N MET A 123 9.69 8.27 -9.72
CA MET A 123 8.60 7.47 -10.28
C MET A 123 7.67 8.29 -11.18
N ILE A 124 7.30 9.51 -10.74
CA ILE A 124 6.47 10.41 -11.54
C ILE A 124 7.19 10.77 -12.85
N ARG A 125 8.50 11.06 -12.81
CA ARG A 125 9.28 11.41 -14.02
C ARG A 125 9.39 10.28 -15.03
N VAL A 126 9.45 9.02 -14.59
CA VAL A 126 9.53 7.86 -15.49
C VAL A 126 8.22 7.62 -16.25
N PHE A 127 7.08 7.99 -15.66
CA PHE A 127 5.76 7.76 -16.26
C PHE A 127 5.27 8.90 -17.17
N LEU A 128 5.83 10.11 -17.01
CA LEU A 128 5.56 11.29 -17.84
C LEU A 128 6.36 11.24 -19.15
#